data_AF-A0A2G9IEV3-F1
#
_entry.id   AF-A0A2G9IEV3-F1
#
_cell.length_a   1.000
_cell.length_b   1.000
_cell.length_c   1.000
_cell.angle_alpha   90.00
_cell.angle_beta   90.00
_cell.angle_gamma   90.00
#
_symmetry.space_group_name_H-M   'P 1'
#
loop_
_entity.id
_entity.type
_entity.pdbx_description
1 polymer ?
#
loop_
_entity_poly.entity_id
_entity_poly.type
_entity_poly.pdbx_seq_one_letter_code
_entity_poly.pdbx_strand_id
1 'polypeptide(L)'
;MKQITKFLMALTLVAVPVGFTSCDNEEEYHYYYNDLVTEAVRNYWYTYPSGADYYTTRDWFLYHYPSATAVELAKFMEAVNYGYIDNYNPKENDPLMAEVQMLTGEWAGDMTIYFDEKGKRMSQTFHANMKFFQYESSKNSLSGHGTEVDTADNGATQTLDFSWFVDKNGDIYIKYTKSGTIFRMDAKSSKKGFHLGYEKAKGYDTFYGYGVSTNTTDEFVIDLARQATSNGKGRMVKSRTATGKIAGEVFGKATLNDAADHKAKAVSGLRER
;
A
#
# COMPACT_ATOMS: atom_id res chain seq x y z
N MET A 1 -71.42 17.53 -28.80
CA MET A 1 -71.40 17.37 -30.27
C MET A 1 -70.02 17.76 -30.78
N LYS A 2 -69.33 16.85 -31.50
CA LYS A 2 -68.34 16.98 -32.61
C LYS A 2 -67.38 18.20 -32.63
N GLN A 3 -66.06 18.14 -32.90
CA GLN A 3 -65.27 17.41 -33.92
C GLN A 3 -63.79 17.31 -33.45
N ILE A 4 -63.10 16.16 -33.47
CA ILE A 4 -62.19 15.62 -34.51
C ILE A 4 -61.25 16.65 -35.18
N THR A 5 -59.94 16.54 -34.94
CA THR A 5 -58.95 16.49 -36.05
C THR A 5 -57.73 15.66 -35.62
N LYS A 6 -57.42 14.68 -36.45
CA LYS A 6 -56.29 13.75 -36.35
C LYS A 6 -55.06 14.39 -36.99
N PHE A 7 -53.87 14.18 -36.43
CA PHE A 7 -52.62 14.36 -37.17
C PHE A 7 -51.80 13.08 -37.06
N LEU A 8 -51.54 12.49 -38.22
CA LEU A 8 -50.76 11.28 -38.49
C LEU A 8 -49.98 11.58 -39.78
N MET A 9 -48.82 10.94 -39.95
CA MET A 9 -47.84 11.01 -41.06
C MET A 9 -46.67 11.99 -40.83
N ALA A 10 -45.40 11.65 -41.10
CA ALA A 10 -44.81 10.49 -41.79
C ALA A 10 -43.37 10.25 -41.28
N LEU A 11 -42.97 8.98 -41.15
CA LEU A 11 -41.58 8.58 -40.93
C LEU A 11 -40.96 8.29 -42.30
N THR A 12 -40.14 9.20 -42.82
CA THR A 12 -39.39 9.00 -44.06
C THR A 12 -38.11 8.21 -43.78
N LEU A 13 -38.07 6.97 -44.28
CA LEU A 13 -36.87 6.17 -44.47
C LEU A 13 -35.99 6.82 -45.53
N VAL A 14 -34.81 7.31 -45.15
CA VAL A 14 -33.74 7.67 -46.09
C VAL A 14 -32.63 6.65 -45.95
N ALA A 15 -32.50 5.81 -46.98
CA ALA A 15 -31.35 4.94 -47.18
C ALA A 15 -30.13 5.77 -47.58
N VAL A 16 -28.99 5.53 -46.93
CA VAL A 16 -27.68 6.10 -47.29
C VAL A 16 -26.70 4.94 -47.47
N PRO A 17 -25.87 4.94 -48.53
CA PRO A 17 -25.28 3.73 -49.09
C PRO A 17 -24.08 3.21 -48.30
N VAL A 18 -23.93 1.89 -48.34
CA VAL A 18 -22.74 1.15 -47.89
C VAL A 18 -21.77 1.05 -49.07
N GLY A 19 -20.52 1.45 -48.87
CA GLY A 19 -19.44 1.33 -49.86
C GLY A 19 -18.09 1.75 -49.29
N PHE A 20 -17.20 0.77 -49.14
CA PHE A 20 -15.92 0.74 -48.44
C PHE A 20 -14.78 1.60 -49.03
N THR A 21 -13.91 2.14 -48.16
CA THR A 21 -12.41 2.09 -48.22
C THR A 21 -11.85 2.38 -46.80
N SER A 22 -11.36 1.39 -46.05
CA SER A 22 -9.94 1.03 -45.87
C SER A 22 -9.03 2.14 -45.33
N CYS A 23 -8.65 2.03 -44.06
CA CYS A 23 -7.27 2.16 -43.55
C CYS A 23 -7.21 1.40 -42.22
N ASP A 24 -6.28 0.44 -42.15
CA ASP A 24 -5.90 -0.34 -40.96
C ASP A 24 -5.85 0.50 -39.70
N ASN A 25 -6.43 -0.01 -38.62
CA ASN A 25 -5.88 0.18 -37.29
C ASN A 25 -6.09 -1.11 -36.52
N GLU A 26 -4.94 -1.63 -36.07
CA GLU A 26 -4.72 -2.90 -35.39
C GLU A 26 -5.76 -3.13 -34.29
N GLU A 27 -6.36 -4.32 -34.30
CA GLU A 27 -7.30 -4.78 -33.27
C GLU A 27 -6.57 -4.80 -31.91
N GLU A 28 -6.77 -3.74 -31.14
CA GLU A 28 -6.37 -3.67 -29.74
C GLU A 28 -7.22 -4.68 -28.95
N TYR A 29 -6.60 -5.82 -28.63
CA TYR A 29 -7.17 -6.86 -27.78
C TYR A 29 -7.48 -6.31 -26.38
N HIS A 30 -8.69 -5.77 -26.20
CA HIS A 30 -9.24 -5.52 -24.87
C HIS A 30 -9.66 -6.85 -24.24
N TYR A 31 -8.76 -7.43 -23.42
CA TYR A 31 -9.07 -8.59 -22.59
C TYR A 31 -10.18 -8.22 -21.59
N TYR A 32 -11.37 -8.74 -21.82
CA TYR A 32 -12.48 -8.73 -20.88
C TYR A 32 -12.02 -9.42 -19.58
N TYR A 33 -11.83 -8.66 -18.50
CA TYR A 33 -11.61 -9.25 -17.18
C TYR A 33 -12.88 -10.02 -16.78
N ASN A 34 -12.76 -11.33 -16.63
CA ASN A 34 -13.87 -12.23 -16.28
C ASN A 34 -14.56 -11.76 -14.98
N ASP A 35 -15.90 -11.67 -15.03
CA ASP A 35 -16.79 -11.19 -13.96
C ASP A 35 -16.52 -11.87 -12.60
N LEU A 36 -16.30 -13.19 -12.62
CA LEU A 36 -16.02 -13.99 -11.42
C LEU A 36 -14.74 -13.55 -10.68
N VAL A 37 -13.63 -13.34 -11.40
CA VAL A 37 -12.35 -12.95 -10.76
C VAL A 37 -12.48 -11.55 -10.16
N THR A 38 -13.15 -10.65 -10.86
CA THR A 38 -13.38 -9.28 -10.38
C THR A 38 -14.25 -9.25 -9.12
N GLU A 39 -15.31 -10.06 -9.10
CA GLU A 39 -16.16 -10.23 -7.92
C GLU A 39 -15.38 -10.85 -6.75
N ALA A 40 -14.62 -11.92 -7.02
CA ALA A 40 -13.83 -12.62 -6.02
C ALA A 40 -12.76 -11.73 -5.38
N VAL A 41 -12.06 -10.91 -6.18
CA VAL A 41 -11.09 -9.93 -5.68
C VAL A 41 -11.77 -8.94 -4.74
N ARG A 42 -12.95 -8.42 -5.11
CA ARG A 42 -13.72 -7.48 -4.27
C ARG A 42 -14.13 -8.11 -2.95
N ASN A 43 -14.69 -9.31 -3.01
CA ASN A 43 -15.15 -10.04 -1.82
C ASN A 43 -13.97 -10.48 -0.93
N TYR A 44 -12.82 -10.78 -1.54
CA TYR A 44 -11.59 -11.10 -0.82
C TYR A 44 -11.14 -9.90 -0.01
N TRP A 45 -11.02 -8.72 -0.63
CA TRP A 45 -10.59 -7.50 0.07
C TRP A 45 -11.61 -7.00 1.09
N TYR A 46 -12.90 -7.31 0.91
CA TYR A 46 -13.89 -7.08 1.96
C TYR A 46 -13.64 -7.99 3.19
N THR A 47 -13.27 -9.25 2.95
CA THR A 47 -13.04 -10.25 4.02
C THR A 47 -11.67 -10.06 4.69
N TYR A 48 -10.65 -9.78 3.89
CA TYR A 48 -9.27 -9.55 4.29
C TYR A 48 -8.80 -8.18 3.81
N PRO A 49 -9.25 -7.07 4.44
CA PRO A 49 -8.86 -5.71 4.04
C PRO A 49 -7.36 -5.43 4.12
N SER A 50 -6.60 -6.31 4.77
CA SER A 50 -5.14 -6.21 4.94
C SER A 50 -4.39 -7.34 4.23
N GLY A 51 -5.09 -8.09 3.38
CA GLY A 51 -4.63 -9.34 2.83
C GLY A 51 -4.58 -10.45 3.88
N ALA A 52 -4.28 -11.65 3.40
CA ALA A 52 -3.98 -12.84 4.19
C ALA A 52 -2.82 -13.57 3.51
N ASP A 53 -2.21 -14.55 4.18
CA ASP A 53 -1.15 -15.37 3.58
C ASP A 53 -1.64 -16.17 2.35
N TYR A 54 -0.70 -16.73 1.59
CA TYR A 54 -0.99 -17.47 0.35
C TYR A 54 -2.02 -18.59 0.56
N TYR A 55 -1.87 -19.39 1.62
CA TYR A 55 -2.74 -20.55 1.84
C TYR A 55 -4.12 -20.10 2.27
N THR A 56 -4.22 -19.15 3.20
CA THR A 56 -5.50 -18.55 3.59
C THR A 56 -6.21 -17.90 2.40
N THR A 57 -5.47 -17.23 1.53
CA THR A 57 -6.01 -16.57 0.33
C THR A 57 -6.51 -17.56 -0.71
N ARG A 58 -5.71 -18.59 -1.01
CA ARG A 58 -6.07 -19.66 -1.93
C ARG A 58 -7.26 -20.47 -1.41
N ASP A 59 -7.22 -20.86 -0.14
CA ASP A 59 -8.25 -21.71 0.47
C ASP A 59 -9.56 -20.93 0.62
N TRP A 60 -9.50 -19.63 0.91
CA TRP A 60 -10.67 -18.75 0.87
C TRP A 60 -11.29 -18.72 -0.54
N PHE A 61 -10.49 -18.55 -1.60
CA PHE A 61 -11.01 -18.51 -2.96
C PHE A 61 -11.64 -19.85 -3.36
N LEU A 62 -10.98 -20.96 -3.10
CA LEU A 62 -11.49 -22.30 -3.40
C LEU A 62 -12.75 -22.64 -2.61
N TYR A 63 -12.88 -22.13 -1.38
CA TYR A 63 -14.06 -22.32 -0.55
C TYR A 63 -15.27 -21.52 -1.07
N HIS A 64 -15.07 -20.25 -1.44
CA HIS A 64 -16.15 -19.36 -1.88
C HIS A 64 -16.49 -19.51 -3.37
N TYR A 65 -15.55 -19.96 -4.18
CA TYR A 65 -15.69 -20.16 -5.63
C TYR A 65 -15.30 -21.60 -6.03
N PRO A 66 -15.99 -22.64 -5.52
CA PRO A 66 -15.59 -24.03 -5.70
C PRO A 66 -15.67 -24.53 -7.15
N SER A 67 -16.42 -23.82 -8.00
CA SER A 67 -16.54 -24.12 -9.44
C SER A 67 -15.50 -23.38 -10.29
N ALA A 68 -14.64 -22.55 -9.70
CA ALA A 68 -13.63 -21.80 -10.43
C ALA A 68 -12.58 -22.73 -11.06
N THR A 69 -12.19 -22.42 -12.29
CA THR A 69 -11.12 -23.13 -12.99
C THR A 69 -9.75 -22.82 -12.39
N ALA A 70 -8.76 -23.67 -12.67
CA ALA A 70 -7.37 -23.40 -12.30
C ALA A 70 -6.84 -22.07 -12.89
N VAL A 71 -7.33 -21.67 -14.07
CA VAL A 71 -6.98 -20.39 -14.70
C VAL A 71 -7.58 -19.22 -13.95
N GLU A 72 -8.83 -19.33 -13.49
CA GLU A 72 -9.48 -18.29 -12.69
C GLU A 72 -8.87 -18.19 -11.29
N LEU A 73 -8.47 -19.31 -10.68
CA LEU A 73 -7.67 -19.29 -9.46
C LEU A 73 -6.34 -18.58 -9.71
N ALA A 74 -5.61 -18.93 -10.78
CA ALA A 74 -4.33 -18.27 -11.08
C ALA A 74 -4.50 -16.76 -11.29
N LYS A 75 -5.51 -16.35 -12.06
CA LYS A 75 -5.85 -14.94 -12.29
C LYS A 75 -6.32 -14.24 -11.01
N PHE A 76 -7.07 -14.91 -10.15
CA PHE A 76 -7.42 -14.39 -8.83
C PHE A 76 -6.18 -14.19 -7.98
N MET A 77 -5.34 -15.20 -7.84
CA MET A 77 -4.11 -15.14 -7.06
C MET A 77 -3.19 -14.03 -7.57
N GLU A 78 -3.04 -13.88 -8.89
CA GLU A 78 -2.35 -12.74 -9.53
C GLU A 78 -3.04 -11.40 -9.23
N ALA A 79 -4.37 -11.36 -9.30
CA ALA A 79 -5.15 -10.16 -9.03
C ALA A 79 -5.07 -9.72 -7.55
N VAL A 80 -4.91 -10.65 -6.61
CA VAL A 80 -4.66 -10.39 -5.18
C VAL A 80 -3.18 -10.48 -4.79
N ASN A 81 -2.29 -10.29 -5.77
CA ASN A 81 -0.86 -10.02 -5.55
C ASN A 81 0.04 -11.22 -5.18
N TYR A 82 -0.33 -12.42 -5.64
CA TYR A 82 0.41 -13.68 -5.50
C TYR A 82 0.87 -14.27 -6.85
N GLY A 83 1.09 -13.42 -7.85
CA GLY A 83 1.62 -13.81 -9.18
C GLY A 83 3.07 -14.31 -9.14
N TYR A 84 3.48 -15.00 -10.23
CA TYR A 84 4.79 -15.64 -10.42
C TYR A 84 5.98 -14.68 -10.30
N ILE A 85 7.06 -15.12 -9.64
CA ILE A 85 8.37 -14.42 -9.54
C ILE A 85 9.44 -15.30 -10.16
N ASP A 86 10.23 -14.72 -11.07
CA ASP A 86 11.38 -15.41 -11.66
C ASP A 86 12.61 -15.28 -10.75
N ASN A 87 13.02 -16.41 -10.17
CA ASN A 87 14.20 -16.49 -9.30
C ASN A 87 15.53 -16.51 -10.07
N TYR A 88 15.53 -16.82 -11.36
CA TYR A 88 16.72 -16.87 -12.21
C TYR A 88 17.03 -15.52 -12.86
N ASN A 89 16.01 -14.69 -13.12
CA ASN A 89 16.17 -13.31 -13.59
C ASN A 89 15.48 -12.27 -12.69
N PRO A 90 15.99 -11.99 -11.47
CA PRO A 90 15.35 -11.03 -10.57
C PRO A 90 15.45 -9.56 -11.00
N LYS A 91 15.92 -9.26 -12.22
CA LYS A 91 15.86 -7.92 -12.84
C LYS A 91 14.51 -7.68 -13.55
N GLU A 92 13.75 -8.75 -13.79
CA GLU A 92 12.42 -8.74 -14.40
C GLU A 92 11.31 -8.72 -13.33
N ASN A 93 11.67 -8.77 -12.04
CA ASN A 93 10.69 -8.80 -10.94
C ASN A 93 10.14 -7.39 -10.67
N ASP A 94 8.83 -7.36 -10.41
CA ASP A 94 7.97 -6.20 -10.17
C ASP A 94 8.61 -5.11 -9.28
N PRO A 95 8.61 -3.81 -9.68
CA PRO A 95 8.99 -2.68 -8.83
C PRO A 95 8.45 -2.73 -7.39
N LEU A 96 7.29 -3.35 -7.19
CA LEU A 96 6.69 -3.54 -5.87
C LEU A 96 7.51 -4.48 -4.96
N MET A 97 8.17 -5.50 -5.52
CA MET A 97 9.03 -6.38 -4.72
C MET A 97 10.28 -5.65 -4.25
N ALA A 98 10.85 -4.78 -5.09
CA ALA A 98 11.98 -3.94 -4.72
C ALA A 98 11.59 -2.97 -3.58
N GLU A 99 10.37 -2.41 -3.64
CA GLU A 99 9.80 -1.59 -2.57
C GLU A 99 9.67 -2.35 -1.26
N VAL A 100 9.15 -3.57 -1.30
CA VAL A 100 8.98 -4.43 -0.13
C VAL A 100 10.32 -4.84 0.49
N GLN A 101 11.31 -5.15 -0.35
CA GLN A 101 12.67 -5.44 0.11
C GLN A 101 13.32 -4.20 0.73
N MET A 102 13.04 -3.01 0.20
CA MET A 102 13.48 -1.75 0.80
C MET A 102 12.78 -1.53 2.16
N LEU A 103 11.46 -1.70 2.26
CA LEU A 103 10.70 -1.49 3.49
C LEU A 103 11.15 -2.44 4.61
N THR A 104 11.45 -3.70 4.27
CA THR A 104 11.87 -4.73 5.23
C THR A 104 13.13 -4.32 6.00
N GLY A 105 13.13 -4.63 7.29
CA GLY A 105 14.21 -4.28 8.22
C GLY A 105 13.76 -3.33 9.33
N GLU A 106 14.75 -2.74 10.01
CA GLU A 106 14.52 -1.88 11.17
C GLU A 106 14.73 -0.41 10.81
N TRP A 107 13.79 0.43 11.22
CA TRP A 107 13.73 1.87 11.00
C TRP A 107 13.48 2.56 12.32
N ALA A 108 14.21 3.63 12.60
CA ALA A 108 14.02 4.39 13.84
C ALA A 108 14.17 5.89 13.62
N GLY A 109 13.39 6.67 14.35
CA GLY A 109 13.33 8.12 14.22
C GLY A 109 12.12 8.71 14.91
N ASP A 110 11.72 9.92 14.50
CA ASP A 110 10.59 10.61 15.12
C ASP A 110 9.28 10.26 14.40
N MET A 111 8.22 10.07 15.18
CA MET A 111 6.85 9.98 14.69
C MET A 111 5.99 11.06 15.38
N THR A 112 5.05 11.63 14.62
CA THR A 112 3.98 12.47 15.14
C THR A 112 2.65 11.87 14.73
N ILE A 113 1.78 11.56 15.69
CA ILE A 113 0.41 11.08 15.46
C ILE A 113 -0.60 12.20 15.72
N TYR A 114 -1.59 12.30 14.87
CA TYR A 114 -2.73 13.20 14.98
C TYR A 114 -3.99 12.38 15.19
N PHE A 115 -4.85 12.81 16.12
CA PHE A 115 -6.05 12.09 16.49
C PHE A 115 -7.08 13.03 17.11
N ASP A 116 -8.33 12.60 17.17
CA ASP A 116 -9.37 13.37 17.81
C ASP A 116 -9.64 12.85 19.23
N GLU A 117 -9.62 13.75 20.20
CA GLU A 117 -10.00 13.44 21.58
C GLU A 117 -11.01 14.48 22.08
N LYS A 118 -12.17 14.02 22.54
CA LYS A 118 -13.27 14.88 23.05
C LYS A 118 -13.64 16.01 22.09
N GLY A 119 -13.66 15.71 20.78
CA GLY A 119 -14.01 16.66 19.72
C GLY A 119 -12.94 17.69 19.36
N LYS A 120 -11.70 17.51 19.84
CA LYS A 120 -10.56 18.36 19.50
C LYS A 120 -9.49 17.56 18.79
N ARG A 121 -8.89 18.15 17.75
CA ARG A 121 -7.71 17.61 17.08
C ARG A 121 -6.51 17.77 17.99
N MET A 122 -5.94 16.65 18.39
CA MET A 122 -4.74 16.54 19.22
C MET A 122 -3.58 16.02 18.38
N SER A 123 -2.37 16.23 18.88
CA SER A 123 -1.17 15.63 18.28
C SER A 123 -0.15 15.28 19.33
N GLN A 124 0.49 14.13 19.16
CA GLN A 124 1.55 13.65 20.03
C GLN A 124 2.76 13.24 19.22
N THR A 125 3.96 13.43 19.79
CA THR A 125 5.22 13.03 19.18
C THR A 125 6.07 12.19 20.12
N PHE A 126 6.79 11.24 19.54
CA PHE A 126 7.61 10.27 20.24
C PHE A 126 8.67 9.70 19.28
N HIS A 127 9.68 9.05 19.84
CA HIS A 127 10.64 8.27 19.06
C HIS A 127 10.05 6.89 18.77
N ALA A 128 9.97 6.50 17.50
CA ALA A 128 9.48 5.20 17.07
C ALA A 128 10.63 4.34 16.56
N ASN A 129 10.63 3.06 16.93
CA ASN A 129 11.45 2.02 16.31
C ASN A 129 10.52 0.97 15.69
N MET A 130 10.47 0.95 14.37
CA MET A 130 9.63 0.05 13.59
C MET A 130 10.47 -1.04 12.92
N LYS A 131 10.03 -2.29 13.07
CA LYS A 131 10.62 -3.45 12.40
C LYS A 131 9.60 -4.05 11.46
N PHE A 132 9.96 -4.16 10.19
CA PHE A 132 9.15 -4.79 9.16
C PHE A 132 9.77 -6.13 8.79
N PHE A 133 8.98 -7.19 8.95
CA PHE A 133 9.33 -8.56 8.62
C PHE A 133 8.45 -9.04 7.48
N GLN A 134 9.06 -9.34 6.33
CA GLN A 134 8.37 -10.03 5.24
C GLN A 134 8.09 -11.48 5.63
N TYR A 135 6.94 -12.04 5.22
CA TYR A 135 6.65 -13.45 5.46
C TYR A 135 7.63 -14.37 4.70
N GLU A 136 8.38 -15.21 5.42
CA GLU A 136 9.35 -16.14 4.80
C GLU A 136 8.69 -17.28 4.01
N SER A 137 7.49 -17.70 4.41
CA SER A 137 6.70 -18.74 3.73
C SER A 137 6.22 -18.33 2.34
N SER A 138 6.29 -17.04 2.03
CA SER A 138 6.02 -16.45 0.73
C SER A 138 7.16 -15.48 0.40
N LYS A 139 8.30 -16.00 -0.09
CA LYS A 139 9.47 -15.20 -0.58
C LYS A 139 9.13 -14.08 -1.58
N ASN A 140 7.88 -14.05 -2.02
CA ASN A 140 7.28 -13.18 -3.00
C ASN A 140 6.10 -12.34 -2.42
N SER A 141 5.87 -12.37 -1.11
CA SER A 141 4.78 -11.65 -0.47
C SER A 141 5.03 -10.16 -0.56
N LEU A 142 4.02 -9.41 -0.99
CA LEU A 142 4.03 -7.96 -0.87
C LEU A 142 3.49 -7.50 0.49
N SER A 143 3.68 -8.33 1.52
CA SER A 143 3.10 -8.17 2.85
C SER A 143 3.95 -8.81 3.93
N GLY A 144 3.66 -8.46 5.18
CA GLY A 144 4.41 -8.92 6.33
C GLY A 144 3.79 -8.55 7.66
N HIS A 145 4.55 -8.83 8.71
CA HIS A 145 4.28 -8.38 10.08
C HIS A 145 5.31 -7.34 10.50
N GLY A 146 4.99 -6.60 11.55
CA GLY A 146 5.96 -5.72 12.17
C GLY A 146 5.65 -5.42 13.62
N THR A 147 6.65 -4.83 14.26
CA THR A 147 6.59 -4.37 15.64
C THR A 147 7.06 -2.91 15.70
N GLU A 148 6.35 -2.09 16.44
CA GLU A 148 6.70 -0.70 16.73
C GLU A 148 6.95 -0.56 18.23
N VAL A 149 8.08 0.03 18.60
CA VAL A 149 8.37 0.44 19.99
C VAL A 149 8.45 1.96 20.02
N ASP A 150 7.50 2.56 20.72
CA ASP A 150 7.44 4.01 20.91
C ASP A 150 8.08 4.38 22.24
N THR A 151 8.84 5.47 22.25
CA THR A 151 9.46 6.05 23.44
C THR A 151 9.19 7.55 23.50
N ALA A 152 8.48 8.00 24.52
CA ALA A 152 8.30 9.43 24.78
C ALA A 152 9.54 10.04 25.48
N ASP A 153 9.63 11.38 25.51
CA ASP A 153 10.80 12.07 26.09
C ASP A 153 10.98 11.82 27.59
N ASN A 154 9.88 11.48 28.30
CA ASN A 154 9.93 11.11 29.71
C ASN A 154 10.39 9.66 29.95
N GLY A 155 10.76 8.93 28.89
CA GLY A 155 11.19 7.54 28.93
C GLY A 155 10.05 6.52 29.02
N ALA A 156 8.79 6.95 28.99
CA ALA A 156 7.67 6.02 28.87
C ALA A 156 7.73 5.29 27.52
N THR A 157 7.40 4.00 27.53
CA THR A 157 7.47 3.15 26.33
C THR A 157 6.18 2.37 26.12
N GLN A 158 5.83 2.11 24.86
CA GLN A 158 4.82 1.12 24.49
C GLN A 158 5.28 0.30 23.29
N THR A 159 4.74 -0.91 23.16
CA THR A 159 4.99 -1.81 22.04
C THR A 159 3.68 -2.09 21.33
N LEU A 160 3.69 -1.97 20.00
CA LEU A 160 2.56 -2.19 19.13
C LEU A 160 2.93 -3.23 18.07
N ASP A 161 2.02 -4.17 17.81
CA ASP A 161 2.15 -5.11 16.71
C ASP A 161 1.29 -4.63 15.53
N PHE A 162 1.77 -4.86 14.32
CA PHE A 162 1.03 -4.54 13.10
C PHE A 162 1.26 -5.58 11.99
N SER A 163 0.33 -5.61 11.04
CA SER A 163 0.55 -6.19 9.71
C SER A 163 0.69 -5.08 8.68
N TRP A 164 1.37 -5.36 7.58
CA TRP A 164 1.56 -4.38 6.51
C TRP A 164 1.51 -5.06 5.14
N PHE A 165 1.19 -4.28 4.11
CA PHE A 165 1.31 -4.69 2.71
C PHE A 165 1.57 -3.50 1.79
N VAL A 166 2.16 -3.77 0.63
CA VAL A 166 2.33 -2.83 -0.47
C VAL A 166 1.30 -3.17 -1.55
N ASP A 167 0.43 -2.21 -1.86
CA ASP A 167 -0.58 -2.35 -2.89
C ASP A 167 0.02 -2.20 -4.29
N LYS A 168 -0.73 -2.59 -5.32
CA LYS A 168 -0.30 -2.55 -6.73
C LYS A 168 0.05 -1.15 -7.23
N ASN A 169 -0.47 -0.12 -6.58
CA ASN A 169 -0.18 1.26 -6.89
C ASN A 169 1.07 1.81 -6.18
N GLY A 170 1.74 0.98 -5.36
CA GLY A 170 2.89 1.31 -4.51
C GLY A 170 2.50 1.79 -3.11
N ASP A 171 1.22 1.98 -2.80
CA ASP A 171 0.80 2.49 -1.49
C ASP A 171 1.16 1.48 -0.39
N ILE A 172 1.69 1.99 0.71
CA ILE A 172 2.01 1.18 1.89
C ILE A 172 0.84 1.25 2.85
N TYR A 173 0.32 0.09 3.23
CA TYR A 173 -0.72 -0.05 4.25
C TYR A 173 -0.15 -0.66 5.52
N ILE A 174 -0.50 -0.08 6.67
CA ILE A 174 -0.09 -0.56 8.00
C ILE A 174 -1.35 -0.69 8.86
N LYS A 175 -1.64 -1.91 9.34
CA LYS A 175 -2.76 -2.19 10.24
C LYS A 175 -2.25 -2.58 11.62
N TYR A 176 -2.56 -1.78 12.62
CA TYR A 176 -2.25 -2.08 14.00
C TYR A 176 -3.18 -3.16 14.55
N THR A 177 -2.60 -4.19 15.17
CA THR A 177 -3.31 -5.38 15.61
C THR A 177 -4.32 -5.08 16.71
N LYS A 178 -3.92 -4.29 17.72
CA LYS A 178 -4.75 -4.01 18.90
C LYS A 178 -5.87 -3.01 18.60
N SER A 179 -5.54 -1.87 17.98
CA SER A 179 -6.54 -0.83 17.68
C SER A 179 -7.39 -1.16 16.45
N GLY A 180 -6.90 -2.00 15.55
CA GLY A 180 -7.51 -2.23 14.24
C GLY A 180 -7.38 -1.04 13.28
N THR A 181 -6.69 0.03 13.65
CA THR A 181 -6.47 1.21 12.80
C THR A 181 -5.63 0.85 11.58
N ILE A 182 -6.06 1.28 10.40
CA ILE A 182 -5.38 1.01 9.14
C ILE A 182 -4.93 2.33 8.55
N PHE A 183 -3.62 2.52 8.42
CA PHE A 183 -3.04 3.68 7.76
C PHE A 183 -2.62 3.33 6.34
N ARG A 184 -2.84 4.27 5.42
CA ARG A 184 -2.31 4.25 4.06
C ARG A 184 -1.32 5.38 3.87
N MET A 185 -0.15 5.07 3.33
CA MET A 185 0.83 6.02 2.82
C MET A 185 0.77 6.01 1.29
N ASP A 186 0.46 7.16 0.69
CA ASP A 186 0.22 7.30 -0.76
C ASP A 186 1.54 7.42 -1.53
N ALA A 187 1.83 6.48 -2.43
CA ALA A 187 3.09 6.46 -3.18
C ALA A 187 3.17 7.53 -4.26
N LYS A 188 2.03 8.07 -4.72
CA LYS A 188 1.95 9.00 -5.85
C LYS A 188 1.88 10.45 -5.39
N SER A 189 1.52 10.68 -4.14
CA SER A 189 1.41 12.02 -3.54
C SER A 189 2.78 12.64 -3.28
N SER A 190 2.97 13.88 -3.75
CA SER A 190 4.20 14.64 -3.48
C SER A 190 4.20 15.40 -2.16
N LYS A 191 3.03 15.53 -1.52
CA LYS A 191 2.85 16.30 -0.27
C LYS A 191 2.45 15.42 0.91
N LYS A 192 1.39 14.64 0.75
CA LYS A 192 0.92 13.65 1.74
C LYS A 192 1.20 12.24 1.24
N GLY A 193 2.46 11.97 0.95
CA GLY A 193 2.95 10.67 0.50
C GLY A 193 4.16 10.26 1.32
N PHE A 194 5.02 9.40 0.76
CA PHE A 194 6.26 9.02 1.41
C PHE A 194 7.48 9.04 0.48
N HIS A 195 8.64 8.97 1.10
CA HIS A 195 9.92 8.62 0.51
C HIS A 195 10.43 7.40 1.27
N LEU A 196 10.87 6.39 0.53
CA LEU A 196 11.48 5.19 1.07
C LEU A 196 12.69 4.83 0.21
N GLY A 197 13.89 4.95 0.76
CA GLY A 197 15.12 4.57 0.05
C GLY A 197 16.26 5.56 0.23
N TYR A 198 17.26 5.47 -0.64
CA TYR A 198 18.53 6.16 -0.45
C TYR A 198 18.41 7.68 -0.60
N GLU A 199 18.84 8.41 0.43
CA GLU A 199 18.89 9.88 0.40
C GLU A 199 20.34 10.35 0.27
N LYS A 200 20.73 10.77 -0.94
CA LYS A 200 22.12 11.17 -1.27
C LYS A 200 22.68 12.24 -0.33
N ALA A 201 21.86 13.21 0.08
CA ALA A 201 22.27 14.29 0.95
C ALA A 201 22.65 13.80 2.37
N LYS A 202 22.04 12.71 2.83
CA LYS A 202 22.30 12.10 4.13
C LYS A 202 23.30 10.95 4.06
N GLY A 203 23.43 10.31 2.89
CA GLY A 203 24.35 9.20 2.66
C GLY A 203 23.83 7.86 3.15
N TYR A 204 22.53 7.73 3.40
CA TYR A 204 21.90 6.51 3.92
C TYR A 204 20.42 6.43 3.53
N ASP A 205 19.79 5.27 3.77
CA ASP A 205 18.36 5.08 3.48
C ASP A 205 17.48 5.75 4.53
N THR A 206 16.48 6.48 4.06
CA THR A 206 15.45 7.12 4.87
C THR A 206 14.06 6.61 4.55
N PHE A 207 13.18 6.69 5.54
CA PHE A 207 11.76 6.43 5.40
C PHE A 207 11.01 7.56 6.11
N TYR A 208 10.54 8.53 5.33
CA TYR A 208 9.78 9.66 5.84
C TYR A 208 8.49 9.82 5.04
N GLY A 209 7.47 10.43 5.65
CA GLY A 209 6.21 10.66 4.95
C GLY A 209 5.00 10.74 5.85
N TYR A 210 3.84 10.63 5.21
CA TYR A 210 2.53 10.89 5.78
C TYR A 210 1.62 9.66 5.62
N GLY A 211 1.04 9.19 6.72
CA GLY A 211 0.03 8.15 6.74
C GLY A 211 -1.35 8.72 7.09
N VAL A 212 -2.37 8.39 6.30
CA VAL A 212 -3.78 8.75 6.58
C VAL A 212 -4.54 7.47 6.93
N SER A 213 -5.25 7.48 8.05
CA SER A 213 -6.11 6.35 8.39
C SER A 213 -7.26 6.19 7.40
N THR A 214 -7.57 4.96 7.02
CA THR A 214 -8.68 4.64 6.13
C THR A 214 -9.97 4.30 6.88
N ASN A 215 -9.88 4.08 8.20
CA ASN A 215 -11.01 3.66 9.04
C ASN A 215 -11.17 4.49 10.33
N THR A 216 -10.32 5.49 10.54
CA THR A 216 -10.44 6.51 11.61
C THR A 216 -10.08 7.88 11.05
N THR A 217 -10.10 8.92 11.89
CA THR A 217 -9.61 10.27 11.52
C THR A 217 -8.12 10.45 11.80
N ASP A 218 -7.44 9.39 12.25
CA ASP A 218 -6.06 9.48 12.68
C ASP A 218 -5.12 9.67 11.48
N GLU A 219 -4.03 10.40 11.70
CA GLU A 219 -2.96 10.58 10.72
C GLU A 219 -1.62 10.42 11.44
N PHE A 220 -0.57 10.06 10.72
CA PHE A 220 0.79 10.13 11.27
C PHE A 220 1.76 10.76 10.27
N VAL A 221 2.86 11.28 10.80
CA VAL A 221 4.03 11.74 10.06
C VAL A 221 5.26 11.09 10.65
N ILE A 222 6.12 10.55 9.80
CA ILE A 222 7.35 9.87 10.20
C ILE A 222 8.59 10.50 9.56
N ASP A 223 9.70 10.47 10.29
CA ASP A 223 11.06 10.68 9.77
C ASP A 223 11.98 9.65 10.40
N LEU A 224 12.17 8.53 9.69
CA LEU A 224 12.92 7.38 10.15
C LEU A 224 14.19 7.19 9.32
N ALA A 225 15.24 6.72 9.97
CA ALA A 225 16.45 6.25 9.32
C ALA A 225 16.55 4.73 9.43
N ARG A 226 17.08 4.07 8.39
CA ARG A 226 17.38 2.64 8.46
C ARG A 226 18.33 2.38 9.61
N GLN A 227 18.20 1.25 10.27
CA GLN A 227 19.08 0.87 11.36
C GLN A 227 20.00 -0.31 11.00
N ALA A 228 21.17 -0.32 11.61
CA ALA A 228 22.13 -1.42 11.52
C ALA A 228 22.11 -2.23 12.82
N THR A 229 21.86 -3.54 12.75
CA THR A 229 22.30 -4.46 13.80
C THR A 229 23.82 -4.58 13.72
N SER A 230 24.53 -4.08 14.74
CA SER A 230 25.97 -4.34 14.89
C SER A 230 26.14 -5.69 15.61
N ASN A 231 26.92 -6.60 15.03
CA ASN A 231 27.25 -7.93 15.57
C ASN A 231 28.18 -7.88 16.81
N GLY A 232 27.95 -6.93 17.73
CA GLY A 232 28.87 -6.65 18.83
C GLY A 232 28.19 -6.46 20.17
N LYS A 233 27.30 -5.47 20.33
CA LYS A 233 26.81 -5.06 21.67
C LYS A 233 25.45 -4.32 21.66
N GLY A 234 24.48 -4.74 20.84
CA GLY A 234 23.10 -4.21 20.90
C GLY A 234 22.97 -2.69 20.72
N ARG A 235 24.00 -2.01 20.20
CA ARG A 235 24.02 -0.57 20.00
C ARG A 235 23.64 -0.29 18.56
N MET A 236 22.54 0.44 18.40
CA MET A 236 22.06 0.96 17.12
C MET A 236 23.08 1.99 16.61
N VAL A 237 23.68 1.73 15.45
CA VAL A 237 24.59 2.67 14.77
C VAL A 237 23.83 3.26 13.59
N LYS A 238 24.01 4.58 13.33
CA LYS A 238 23.35 5.26 12.21
C LYS A 238 23.62 4.54 10.88
N SER A 239 22.52 3.97 10.38
CA SER A 239 22.09 3.65 9.01
C SER A 239 23.04 3.01 7.99
N ARG A 240 22.69 1.78 7.60
CA ARG A 240 23.18 1.11 6.39
C ARG A 240 22.45 1.65 5.15
N THR A 241 23.08 1.49 4.00
CA THR A 241 22.41 1.57 2.69
C THR A 241 21.98 0.17 2.27
N ALA A 242 20.86 0.07 1.59
CA ALA A 242 20.42 -1.14 0.93
C ALA A 242 21.51 -1.63 -0.03
N THR A 243 21.74 -2.95 -0.06
CA THR A 243 22.78 -3.57 -0.87
C THR A 243 22.18 -4.39 -2.00
N GLY A 244 22.95 -4.63 -3.05
CA GLY A 244 22.49 -5.44 -4.18
C GLY A 244 21.52 -4.69 -5.08
N LYS A 245 20.44 -5.35 -5.51
CA LYS A 245 19.56 -4.86 -6.59
C LYS A 245 18.70 -3.66 -6.23
N ILE A 246 18.48 -3.42 -4.94
CA ILE A 246 17.68 -2.29 -4.43
C ILE A 246 18.56 -1.10 -4.00
N ALA A 247 19.88 -1.19 -4.21
CA ALA A 247 20.80 -0.14 -3.82
C ALA A 247 20.59 1.13 -4.66
N GLY A 248 20.29 2.25 -4.00
CA GLY A 248 20.04 3.53 -4.67
C GLY A 248 18.62 3.71 -5.21
N GLU A 249 17.75 2.72 -5.06
CA GLU A 249 16.33 2.84 -5.40
C GLU A 249 15.60 3.75 -4.40
N VAL A 250 14.58 4.44 -4.90
CA VAL A 250 13.71 5.32 -4.12
C VAL A 250 12.26 5.07 -4.52
N PHE A 251 11.43 4.83 -3.50
CA PHE A 251 10.01 4.59 -3.62
C PHE A 251 9.21 5.71 -2.98
N GLY A 252 7.98 5.91 -3.47
CA GLY A 252 7.14 7.04 -3.12
C GLY A 252 7.60 8.36 -3.77
N LYS A 253 6.70 9.35 -3.78
CA LYS A 253 6.90 10.64 -4.47
C LYS A 253 6.99 11.85 -3.54
N ALA A 254 7.07 11.67 -2.22
CA ALA A 254 7.18 12.80 -1.30
C ALA A 254 8.46 13.59 -1.56
N THR A 255 8.31 14.87 -1.89
CA THR A 255 9.46 15.70 -2.28
C THR A 255 10.10 16.44 -1.11
N LEU A 256 9.44 16.45 0.05
CA LEU A 256 9.88 17.16 1.25
C LEU A 256 9.65 16.30 2.48
N ASN A 257 10.57 16.41 3.43
CA ASN A 257 10.43 15.87 4.77
C ASN A 257 10.07 17.03 5.71
N ASP A 258 8.79 17.15 6.05
CA ASP A 258 8.23 18.17 6.93
C ASP A 258 7.99 17.66 8.36
N ALA A 259 8.49 16.48 8.71
CA ALA A 259 8.27 15.86 10.01
C ALA A 259 8.73 16.75 11.19
N ALA A 260 9.79 17.53 11.00
CA ALA A 260 10.26 18.49 12.00
C ALA A 260 9.22 19.58 12.31
N ASP A 261 8.50 20.08 11.30
CA ASP A 261 7.44 21.08 11.47
C ASP A 261 6.22 20.51 12.18
N HIS A 262 5.94 19.22 11.94
CA HIS A 262 4.88 18.47 12.62
C HIS A 262 5.23 18.22 14.09
N LYS A 263 6.45 17.77 14.36
CA LYS A 263 7.00 17.54 15.71
C LYS A 263 6.97 18.81 16.56
N ALA A 264 7.36 19.96 15.99
CA ALA A 264 7.39 21.24 16.70
C ALA A 264 6.01 21.71 17.20
N LYS A 265 4.92 21.22 16.61
CA LYS A 265 3.53 21.57 16.97
C LYS A 265 2.87 20.54 17.89
N ALA A 266 3.51 19.39 18.08
CA ALA A 266 2.95 18.27 18.83
C ALA A 266 3.41 18.26 20.28
N VAL A 267 2.60 17.64 21.14
CA VAL A 267 2.93 17.44 22.55
C VAL A 267 3.71 16.13 22.68
N SER A 268 4.84 16.15 23.35
CA SER A 268 5.56 14.90 23.62
C SER A 268 4.72 13.96 24.49
N GLY A 269 4.58 12.71 24.06
CA GLY A 269 3.74 11.75 24.76
C GLY A 269 3.38 10.53 23.93
N LEU A 270 2.81 9.53 24.59
CA LEU A 270 2.30 8.32 23.97
C LEU A 270 0.78 8.32 23.99
N ARG A 271 0.17 7.86 22.89
CA ARG A 271 -1.24 7.55 22.82
C ARG A 271 -1.42 6.06 23.03
N GLU A 272 -2.30 5.71 23.95
CA GLU A 272 -2.74 4.34 24.09
C GLU A 272 -3.49 3.90 22.82
N ARG A 273 -2.94 2.89 22.14
CA ARG A 273 -3.47 2.28 20.93
C ARG A 273 -3.78 0.80 21.18
#